data_AF-A0A7Y1XU41-F1
#
_entry.id   AF-A0A7Y1XU41-F1
#
_cell.length_a   1.000
_cell.length_b   1.000
_cell.length_c   1.000
_cell.angle_alpha   90.00
_cell.angle_beta   90.00
_cell.angle_gamma   90.00
#
_symmetry.space_group_name_H-M   'P 1'
#
loop_
_entity.id
_entity.type
_entity.pdbx_description
1 polymer ?
#
loop_
_entity_poly.entity_id
_entity_poly.type
_entity_poly.pdbx_seq_one_letter_code
_entity_poly.pdbx_strand_id
1 'polypeptide(L)'
;MIISEIEYLYVLLATNFLVLLGGFLAVLRLRQLCRQQEQFWSSPTGTALADKSDEHARRQVLINLRMEKQLASLQADIKAMSSQRSERTATERALPIDNAVRMARNGASIDDLTRSCGLNLGEAQLMKKMHGKALSNATH
;
A
#
# COMPACT_ATOMS: atom_id res chain seq x y z
N MET A 1 8.56 -36.92 -63.74
CA MET A 1 8.09 -36.97 -62.34
C MET A 1 9.25 -37.16 -61.36
N ILE A 2 10.11 -38.18 -61.52
CA ILE A 2 11.24 -38.46 -60.60
C ILE A 2 12.25 -37.29 -60.51
N ILE A 3 12.52 -36.59 -61.61
CA ILE A 3 13.47 -35.46 -61.63
C ILE A 3 12.97 -34.29 -60.76
N SER A 4 11.67 -33.99 -60.80
CA SER A 4 11.08 -32.91 -60.00
C SER A 4 11.13 -33.21 -58.50
N GLU A 5 10.92 -34.46 -58.09
CA GLU A 5 11.04 -34.87 -56.68
C GLU A 5 12.48 -34.69 -56.14
N ILE A 6 13.49 -34.97 -56.98
CA ILE A 6 14.90 -34.78 -56.62
C ILE A 6 15.21 -33.28 -56.45
N GLU A 7 14.67 -32.42 -57.32
CA GLU A 7 14.82 -30.97 -57.19
C GLU A 7 14.19 -30.44 -55.90
N TYR A 8 12.97 -30.89 -55.54
CA TYR A 8 12.33 -30.50 -54.28
C TYR A 8 13.12 -30.96 -53.06
N LEU A 9 13.62 -32.21 -53.05
CA LEU A 9 14.44 -32.73 -51.96
C LEU A 9 15.73 -31.89 -51.79
N TYR A 10 16.35 -31.49 -52.90
CA TYR A 10 17.56 -30.68 -52.89
C TYR A 10 17.31 -29.26 -52.37
N VAL A 11 16.22 -28.62 -52.81
CA VAL A 11 15.83 -27.28 -52.31
C VAL A 11 15.49 -27.33 -50.82
N LEU A 12 14.77 -28.35 -50.36
CA LEU A 12 14.44 -28.53 -48.96
C LEU A 12 15.69 -28.78 -48.11
N LEU A 13 16.63 -29.60 -48.60
CA LEU A 13 17.91 -29.84 -47.93
C LEU A 13 18.76 -28.57 -47.86
N ALA A 14 18.85 -27.83 -48.96
CA ALA A 14 19.64 -26.60 -49.05
C ALA A 14 19.10 -25.52 -48.11
N THR A 15 17.79 -25.31 -48.07
CA THR A 15 17.15 -24.34 -47.17
C THR A 15 17.32 -24.72 -45.70
N ASN A 16 17.15 -26.01 -45.36
CA ASN A 16 17.39 -26.51 -44.01
C ASN A 16 18.84 -26.25 -43.58
N PHE A 17 19.81 -26.59 -44.43
CA PHE A 17 21.23 -26.35 -44.16
C PHE A 17 21.54 -24.86 -43.98
N LEU A 18 20.93 -23.98 -44.77
CA LEU A 18 21.10 -22.53 -44.66
C LEU A 18 20.58 -22.01 -43.31
N VAL A 19 19.41 -22.49 -42.87
CA VAL A 19 18.81 -22.11 -41.58
C VAL A 19 19.66 -22.62 -40.41
N LEU A 20 20.13 -23.86 -40.48
CA LEU A 20 21.00 -24.44 -39.46
C LEU A 20 22.33 -23.70 -39.37
N LEU A 21 22.96 -23.38 -40.50
CA LEU A 21 24.18 -22.58 -40.54
C LEU A 21 23.97 -21.18 -39.97
N GLY A 22 22.87 -20.52 -40.35
CA GLY A 22 22.51 -19.20 -39.81
C GLY A 22 22.33 -19.23 -38.29
N GLY A 23 21.59 -20.22 -37.79
CA GLY A 23 21.42 -20.43 -36.35
C GLY A 23 22.74 -20.73 -35.63
N PHE A 24 23.59 -21.59 -36.21
CA PHE A 24 24.90 -21.92 -35.65
C PHE A 24 25.81 -20.69 -35.54
N LEU A 25 25.89 -19.88 -36.60
CA LEU A 25 26.65 -18.62 -36.59
C LEU A 25 26.08 -17.60 -35.59
N ALA A 26 24.76 -17.51 -35.47
CA ALA A 26 24.11 -16.64 -34.50
C ALA A 26 24.45 -17.05 -33.06
N VAL A 27 24.42 -18.35 -32.76
CA VAL A 27 24.82 -18.88 -31.44
C VAL A 27 26.30 -18.63 -31.16
N LEU A 28 27.18 -18.80 -32.16
CA LEU A 28 28.60 -18.50 -31.98
C LEU A 28 28.83 -17.01 -31.71
N ARG A 29 28.17 -16.12 -32.45
CA ARG A 29 28.25 -14.68 -32.18
C ARG A 29 27.73 -14.32 -30.80
N LEU A 30 26.59 -14.90 -30.39
CA LEU A 30 26.02 -14.65 -29.06
C LEU A 30 26.97 -15.15 -27.96
N ARG A 31 27.54 -16.35 -28.12
CA ARG A 31 28.54 -16.87 -27.19
C ARG A 31 29.78 -16.00 -27.11
N GLN A 32 30.23 -15.46 -28.25
CA GLN A 32 31.38 -14.56 -28.29
C GLN A 32 31.09 -13.25 -27.55
N LEU A 33 29.90 -12.67 -27.74
CA LEU A 33 29.43 -11.50 -27.01
C LEU A 33 29.30 -11.78 -25.50
N CYS A 34 28.73 -12.93 -25.12
CA CYS A 34 28.65 -13.36 -23.72
C CYS A 34 30.04 -13.49 -23.09
N ARG A 35 31.00 -14.12 -23.77
CA ARG A 35 32.39 -14.24 -23.28
C ARG A 35 33.06 -12.88 -23.10
N GLN A 36 32.81 -11.94 -24.02
CA GLN A 36 33.34 -10.59 -23.91
C GLN A 36 32.73 -9.85 -22.70
N GLN A 37 31.45 -10.06 -22.42
CA GLN A 37 30.81 -9.52 -21.22
C GLN A 37 31.30 -10.20 -19.94
N GLU A 38 31.46 -11.52 -19.92
CA GLU A 38 32.00 -12.24 -18.76
C GLU A 38 33.37 -11.70 -18.36
N GLN A 39 34.24 -11.39 -19.33
CA GLN A 39 35.52 -10.74 -19.06
C GLN A 39 35.34 -9.36 -18.42
N PHE A 40 34.37 -8.56 -18.88
CA PHE A 40 34.05 -7.27 -18.26
C PHE A 40 33.52 -7.42 -16.82
N TRP A 41 32.62 -8.37 -16.58
CA TRP A 41 32.07 -8.65 -15.25
C TRP A 41 33.11 -9.25 -14.29
N SER A 42 34.08 -10.00 -14.81
CA SER A 42 35.22 -10.52 -14.05
C SER A 42 36.33 -9.47 -13.82
N SER A 43 36.28 -8.34 -14.51
CA SER A 43 37.23 -7.26 -14.29
C SER A 43 36.97 -6.58 -12.93
N PRO A 44 37.99 -5.97 -12.31
CA PRO A 44 37.86 -5.32 -11.00
C PRO A 44 36.73 -4.27 -10.94
N THR A 45 36.43 -3.66 -12.08
CA THR A 45 35.35 -2.68 -12.24
C THR A 45 33.97 -3.33 -12.14
N GLY A 46 33.79 -4.51 -12.77
CA GLY A 46 32.53 -5.25 -12.74
C GLY A 46 32.19 -5.76 -11.34
N THR A 47 33.18 -6.29 -10.62
CA THR A 47 33.03 -6.74 -9.23
C THR A 47 32.73 -5.58 -8.28
N ALA A 48 33.32 -4.40 -8.50
CA ALA A 48 33.04 -3.22 -7.68
C ALA A 48 31.61 -2.66 -7.89
N LEU A 49 31.07 -2.78 -9.11
CA LEU A 49 29.67 -2.43 -9.38
C LEU A 49 28.71 -3.44 -8.72
N ALA A 50 29.01 -4.74 -8.82
CA ALA A 50 28.22 -5.80 -8.18
C ALA A 50 28.20 -5.66 -6.65
N ASP A 51 29.35 -5.36 -6.04
CA ASP A 51 29.47 -5.14 -4.60
C ASP A 51 28.64 -3.93 -4.12
N LYS A 52 28.67 -2.82 -4.88
CA LYS A 52 27.83 -1.65 -4.59
C LYS A 52 26.33 -1.96 -4.70
N SER A 53 25.91 -2.74 -5.71
CA SER A 53 24.50 -3.13 -5.83
C SER A 53 24.05 -4.01 -4.67
N ASP A 54 24.90 -4.95 -4.24
CA ASP A 54 24.62 -5.82 -3.10
C ASP A 54 24.54 -5.05 -1.78
N GLU A 55 25.43 -4.08 -1.57
CA GLU A 55 25.39 -3.20 -0.40
C GLU A 55 24.11 -2.35 -0.38
N HIS A 56 23.67 -1.82 -1.52
CA HIS A 56 22.40 -1.11 -1.62
C HIS A 56 21.19 -2.02 -1.34
N ALA A 57 21.19 -3.24 -1.87
CA ALA A 57 20.13 -4.22 -1.59
C ALA A 57 20.07 -4.56 -0.10
N ARG A 58 21.23 -4.82 0.54
CA ARG A 58 21.32 -5.08 1.98
C ARG A 58 20.82 -3.90 2.82
N ARG A 59 21.18 -2.68 2.45
CA ARG A 59 20.67 -1.48 3.14
C ARG A 59 19.16 -1.33 3.01
N GLN A 60 18.60 -1.58 1.84
CA GLN A 60 17.15 -1.52 1.64
C GLN A 60 16.42 -2.56 2.50
N VAL A 61 16.93 -3.80 2.57
CA VAL A 61 16.36 -4.84 3.44
C VAL A 61 16.40 -4.42 4.91
N LEU A 62 17.52 -3.87 5.40
CA LEU A 62 17.65 -3.37 6.77
C LEU A 62 16.69 -2.21 7.07
N ILE A 63 16.52 -1.29 6.13
CA ILE A 63 15.59 -0.16 6.27
C ILE A 63 14.15 -0.66 6.34
N ASN A 64 13.76 -1.58 5.44
CA ASN A 64 12.41 -2.17 5.43
C ASN A 64 12.12 -2.90 6.74
N LEU A 65 13.05 -3.73 7.24
CA LEU A 65 12.89 -4.42 8.53
C LEU A 65 12.74 -3.45 9.71
N ARG A 66 13.45 -2.32 9.71
CA ARG A 66 13.29 -1.28 10.74
C ARG A 66 11.93 -0.59 10.64
N MET A 67 11.49 -0.26 9.42
CA MET A 67 10.19 0.36 9.18
C MET A 67 9.04 -0.57 9.57
N GLU A 68 9.13 -1.86 9.24
CA GLU A 68 8.13 -2.87 9.66
C GLU A 68 8.00 -2.93 11.17
N LYS A 69 9.11 -2.91 11.91
CA LYS A 69 9.08 -2.86 13.39
C LYS A 69 8.39 -1.59 13.90
N GLN A 70 8.65 -0.44 13.29
CA GLN A 70 8.00 0.82 13.67
C GLN A 70 6.49 0.79 13.37
N LEU A 71 6.09 0.24 12.23
CA LEU A 71 4.67 0.08 11.90
C LEU A 71 3.97 -0.87 12.89
N ALA A 72 4.63 -1.98 13.26
CA ALA A 72 4.10 -2.91 14.24
C ALA A 72 3.94 -2.27 15.64
N SER A 73 4.91 -1.44 16.08
CA SER A 73 4.79 -0.72 17.35
C SER A 73 3.69 0.34 17.32
N LEU A 74 3.60 1.12 16.24
CA LEU A 74 2.53 2.12 16.09
C LEU A 74 1.15 1.44 16.05
N GLN A 75 1.03 0.29 15.39
CA GLN A 75 -0.22 -0.46 15.36
C GLN A 75 -0.59 -1.01 16.74
N ALA A 76 0.39 -1.43 17.54
CA ALA A 76 0.17 -1.84 18.92
C ALA A 76 -0.32 -0.67 19.80
N ASP A 77 0.28 0.51 19.65
CA ASP A 77 -0.11 1.72 20.38
C ASP A 77 -1.54 2.17 20.01
N ILE A 78 -1.88 2.16 18.71
CA ILE A 78 -3.24 2.47 18.25
C ILE A 78 -4.24 1.46 18.83
N LYS A 79 -3.88 0.18 18.90
CA LYS A 79 -4.73 -0.86 19.48
C LYS A 79 -4.92 -0.67 20.98
N ALA A 80 -3.87 -0.28 21.71
CA ALA A 80 -3.95 0.02 23.12
C ALA A 80 -4.79 1.29 23.41
N MET A 81 -4.66 2.32 22.58
CA MET A 81 -5.49 3.52 22.69
C MET A 81 -6.95 3.25 22.35
N SER A 82 -7.24 2.42 21.35
CA SER A 82 -8.62 2.07 20.98
C SER A 82 -9.27 1.16 22.02
N SER A 83 -8.52 0.22 22.64
CA SER A 83 -9.03 -0.59 23.75
C SER A 83 -9.29 0.28 24.98
N GLN A 84 -8.38 1.18 25.33
CA GLN A 84 -8.58 2.11 26.46
C GLN A 84 -9.76 3.07 26.20
N ARG A 85 -9.97 3.49 24.96
CA ARG A 85 -11.15 4.27 24.57
C ARG A 85 -12.43 3.44 24.67
N SER A 86 -12.40 2.18 24.24
CA SER A 86 -13.53 1.26 24.34
C SER A 86 -13.92 0.98 25.80
N GLU A 87 -12.94 0.75 26.68
CA GLU A 87 -13.16 0.57 28.12
C GLU A 87 -13.71 1.83 28.80
N ARG A 88 -13.20 3.02 28.44
CA ARG A 88 -13.78 4.29 28.90
C ARG A 88 -15.24 4.43 28.45
N THR A 89 -15.56 4.13 27.20
CA THR A 89 -16.95 4.18 26.71
C THR A 89 -17.86 3.10 27.32
N ALA A 90 -17.32 1.96 27.75
CA ALA A 90 -18.09 0.90 28.40
C ALA A 90 -18.43 1.24 29.86
N THR A 91 -17.54 1.96 30.55
CA THR A 91 -17.75 2.42 31.94
C THR A 91 -18.63 3.68 31.98
N GLU A 92 -18.55 4.52 30.95
CA GLU A 92 -19.32 5.75 30.78
C GLU A 92 -20.60 5.50 29.95
N ARG A 93 -21.40 4.51 30.35
CA ARG A 93 -22.70 4.20 29.72
C ARG A 93 -23.82 5.19 30.11
N ALA A 94 -23.46 6.47 30.14
CA ALA A 94 -24.36 7.61 30.06
C ALA A 94 -23.64 8.63 29.16
N LEU A 95 -23.80 8.49 27.85
CA LEU A 95 -23.09 9.31 26.88
C LEU A 95 -23.35 10.81 27.18
N PRO A 96 -22.32 11.68 27.10
CA PRO A 96 -22.49 13.13 27.27
C PRO A 96 -23.56 13.71 26.34
N ILE A 97 -23.79 13.09 25.18
CA ILE A 97 -24.81 13.49 24.21
C ILE A 97 -26.23 13.19 24.74
N ASP A 98 -26.49 12.03 25.34
CA ASP A 98 -27.80 11.72 25.92
C ASP A 98 -28.11 12.66 27.09
N ASN A 99 -27.09 12.99 27.90
CA ASN A 99 -27.22 13.97 28.97
C ASN A 99 -27.42 15.39 28.40
N ALA A 100 -26.70 15.78 27.35
CA ALA A 100 -26.87 17.05 26.64
C ALA A 100 -28.25 17.20 26.00
N VAL A 101 -28.79 16.12 25.40
CA VAL A 101 -30.14 16.08 24.84
C VAL A 101 -31.18 16.27 25.94
N ARG A 102 -31.00 15.61 27.10
CA ARG A 102 -31.88 15.79 28.25
C ARG A 102 -31.79 17.21 28.82
N MET A 103 -30.59 17.78 28.92
CA MET A 103 -30.36 19.13 29.42
C MET A 103 -30.93 20.19 28.46
N ALA A 104 -30.80 19.98 27.14
CA ALA A 104 -31.44 20.80 26.12
C ALA A 104 -32.98 20.71 26.17
N ARG A 105 -33.54 19.51 26.37
CA ARG A 105 -34.98 19.30 26.55
C ARG A 105 -35.53 20.00 27.80
N ASN A 106 -34.74 20.07 28.87
CA ASN A 106 -35.08 20.77 30.10
C ASN A 106 -34.85 22.30 30.03
N GLY A 107 -34.44 22.84 28.88
CA GLY A 107 -34.31 24.28 28.64
C GLY A 107 -33.01 24.92 29.14
N ALA A 108 -31.95 24.15 29.38
CA ALA A 108 -30.68 24.67 29.88
C ALA A 108 -30.01 25.68 28.90
N SER A 109 -29.21 26.59 29.47
CA SER A 109 -28.52 27.63 28.71
C SER A 109 -27.45 27.05 27.78
N ILE A 110 -27.15 27.79 26.70
CA ILE A 110 -26.14 27.40 25.70
C ILE A 110 -24.74 27.30 26.35
N ASP A 111 -24.47 28.16 27.35
CA ASP A 111 -23.20 28.13 28.11
C ASP A 111 -23.07 26.86 28.96
N ASP A 112 -24.18 26.40 29.57
CA ASP A 112 -24.21 25.18 30.39
C ASP A 112 -24.04 23.91 29.56
N LEU A 113 -24.60 23.87 28.34
CA LEU A 113 -24.41 22.77 27.39
C LEU A 113 -22.96 22.69 26.89
N THR A 114 -22.33 23.84 26.66
CA THR A 114 -20.95 23.93 26.20
C THR A 114 -19.98 23.47 27.31
N ARG A 115 -20.19 23.95 28.56
CA ARG A 115 -19.35 23.60 29.71
C ARG A 115 -19.54 22.17 30.20
N SER A 116 -20.79 21.68 30.28
CA SER A 116 -21.09 20.39 30.90
C SER A 116 -20.95 19.21 29.94
N CYS A 117 -21.09 19.44 28.64
CA CYS A 117 -21.08 18.38 27.62
C CYS A 117 -19.95 18.54 26.60
N GLY A 118 -19.09 19.56 26.72
CA GLY A 118 -17.92 19.77 25.87
C GLY A 118 -18.25 20.10 24.41
N LEU A 119 -19.49 20.56 24.14
CA LEU A 119 -19.96 20.90 22.80
C LEU A 119 -19.35 22.22 22.32
N ASN A 120 -19.06 22.33 21.03
CA ASN A 120 -18.70 23.62 20.42
C ASN A 120 -19.93 24.56 20.41
N LEU A 121 -19.73 25.89 20.46
CA LEU A 121 -20.80 26.88 20.53
C LEU A 121 -21.85 26.70 19.41
N GLY A 122 -21.39 26.37 18.20
CA GLY A 122 -22.25 26.07 17.05
C GLY A 122 -23.04 24.77 17.19
N GLU A 123 -22.47 23.75 17.82
CA GLU A 123 -23.12 22.45 18.07
C GLU A 123 -24.19 22.58 19.18
N ALA A 124 -23.91 23.34 20.24
CA ALA A 124 -24.86 23.63 21.30
C ALA A 124 -26.07 24.45 20.77
N GLN A 125 -25.82 25.43 19.90
CA GLN A 125 -26.88 26.20 19.23
C GLN A 125 -27.76 25.32 18.33
N LEU A 126 -27.14 24.39 17.58
CA LEU A 126 -27.87 23.46 16.72
C LEU A 126 -28.71 22.46 17.53
N MET A 127 -28.17 21.89 18.61
CA MET A 127 -28.93 21.01 19.52
C MET A 127 -30.14 21.73 20.13
N LYS A 128 -29.98 22.98 20.58
CA LYS A 128 -31.11 23.77 21.11
C LYS A 128 -32.17 24.03 20.02
N LYS A 129 -31.76 24.32 18.78
CA LYS A 129 -32.68 24.62 17.68
C LYS A 129 -33.45 23.37 17.19
N MET A 130 -32.80 22.20 17.19
CA MET A 130 -33.43 20.94 16.78
C MET A 130 -34.30 20.33 17.86
N HIS A 131 -33.82 20.30 19.12
CA HIS A 131 -34.56 19.66 20.22
C HIS A 131 -35.47 20.62 20.99
N GLY A 132 -35.24 21.94 20.94
CA GLY A 132 -36.15 22.94 21.52
C GLY A 132 -37.46 23.10 20.75
N LYS A 133 -37.47 22.79 19.43
CA LYS A 133 -38.70 22.75 18.62
C LYS A 133 -39.60 21.55 18.92
N ALA A 134 -39.06 20.46 19.47
CA ALA A 134 -39.85 19.29 19.86
C ALA A 134 -40.86 19.61 20.98
N LEU A 135 -40.61 20.65 21.78
CA LEU A 135 -41.56 21.19 22.77
C LEU A 135 -42.63 22.12 22.17
N SER A 136 -42.37 22.75 21.01
CA SER A 136 -43.37 23.59 20.33
C SER A 136 -44.45 22.77 19.61
N ASN A 137 -44.15 21.54 19.21
CA ASN A 137 -45.10 20.65 18.52
C ASN A 137 -45.84 19.69 19.48
N ALA A 138 -45.55 19.71 20.79
CA ALA A 138 -46.22 18.89 21.80
C ALA A 138 -47.33 19.64 22.56
N THR A 139 -47.56 20.91 22.25
CA THR A 139 -48.67 21.74 22.76
C THR A 139 -49.49 22.30 21.61
N HIS A 140 -49.93 21.43 20.70
CA HIS A 140 -51.05 21.72 19.82
C HIS A 140 -51.90 20.49 19.60
#